data_AF-A0A353D9P1-F1
#
_entry.id   AF-A0A353D9P1-F1
#
_cell.length_a   1.000
_cell.length_b   1.000
_cell.length_c   1.000
_cell.angle_alpha   90.00
_cell.angle_beta   90.00
_cell.angle_gamma   90.00
#
_symmetry.space_group_name_H-M   'P 1'
#
loop_
_entity.id
_entity.type
_entity.pdbx_description
1 polymer ?
#
loop_
_entity_poly.entity_id
_entity_poly.type
_entity_poly.pdbx_seq_one_letter_code
_entity_poly.pdbx_strand_id
1 'polypeptide(L)'
;KNLKVRIPGGVDNGSRLRLRGEGEPGDFGGPHGDLYVVIYVEDDKIFTRRGQDLVIVAEISIVQAILGAKIEVPTLDEPVSLEIPKGTQSGKILRIKGLGLPHLGSTQKGDLLVEVSVRIPTNVTKKQEELLREFEKLEDNRPLNKVKDFFKKAMGD
;
A
#
# COMPACT_ATOMS: atom_id res chain seq x y z
N LYS A 1 8.95 -38.52 -9.09
CA LYS A 1 9.90 -37.72 -9.90
C LYS A 1 10.04 -36.36 -9.24
N ASN A 2 11.27 -35.85 -9.09
CA ASN A 2 11.50 -34.52 -8.51
C ASN A 2 11.93 -33.58 -9.62
N LEU A 3 11.32 -32.39 -9.69
CA LEU A 3 11.59 -31.39 -10.72
C LEU A 3 12.10 -30.11 -10.08
N LYS A 4 13.18 -29.57 -10.62
CA LYS A 4 13.72 -28.28 -10.20
C LYS A 4 13.14 -27.19 -11.10
N VAL A 5 12.29 -26.34 -10.51
CA VAL A 5 11.60 -25.28 -11.21
C VAL A 5 12.19 -23.94 -10.79
N ARG A 6 12.65 -23.12 -11.75
CA ARG A 6 13.13 -21.76 -11.48
C ARG A 6 11.97 -20.79 -11.66
N ILE A 7 11.53 -20.17 -10.57
CA ILE A 7 10.51 -19.12 -10.59
C ILE A 7 11.21 -17.76 -10.75
N PRO A 8 10.96 -17.00 -11.83
CA PRO A 8 11.52 -15.66 -11.99
C PRO A 8 10.98 -14.69 -10.92
N GLY A 9 11.79 -13.74 -10.48
CA GLY A 9 11.32 -12.66 -9.62
C GLY A 9 10.29 -11.80 -10.37
N GLY A 10 9.23 -11.38 -9.67
CA GLY A 10 8.22 -10.48 -10.24
C GLY A 10 7.02 -11.18 -10.88
N VAL A 11 7.00 -12.52 -10.90
CA VAL A 11 5.82 -13.29 -11.33
C VAL A 11 4.58 -12.86 -10.57
N ASP A 12 3.46 -12.74 -11.28
CA ASP A 12 2.18 -12.35 -10.70
C ASP A 12 1.33 -13.56 -10.34
N ASN A 13 0.31 -13.35 -9.50
CA ASN A 13 -0.68 -14.37 -9.19
C ASN A 13 -1.37 -14.88 -10.47
N GLY A 14 -1.50 -16.20 -10.60
CA GLY A 14 -2.03 -16.86 -11.80
C GLY A 14 -1.03 -17.03 -12.96
N SER A 15 0.23 -16.59 -12.79
CA SER A 15 1.27 -16.79 -13.82
C SER A 15 1.49 -18.26 -14.13
N ARG A 16 1.66 -18.59 -15.41
CA ARG A 16 1.86 -19.97 -15.88
C ARG A 16 3.29 -20.17 -16.37
N LEU A 17 3.99 -21.14 -15.80
CA LEU A 17 5.31 -21.56 -16.24
C LEU A 17 5.22 -22.90 -16.97
N ARG A 18 5.80 -22.96 -18.17
CA ARG A 18 5.80 -24.17 -19.00
C ARG A 18 7.14 -24.89 -18.90
N LEU A 19 7.09 -26.16 -18.50
CA LEU A 19 8.22 -27.07 -18.45
C LEU A 19 8.10 -28.06 -19.62
N ARG A 20 8.92 -27.84 -20.66
CA ARG A 20 8.82 -28.59 -21.91
C ARG A 20 9.24 -30.04 -21.73
N GLY A 21 8.43 -30.98 -22.23
CA GLY A 21 8.73 -32.42 -22.17
C GLY A 21 8.66 -33.04 -20.77
N GLU A 22 8.17 -32.30 -19.78
CA GLU A 22 7.99 -32.78 -18.40
C GLU A 22 6.58 -33.28 -18.11
N GLY A 23 5.71 -33.28 -19.12
CA GLY A 23 4.36 -33.82 -19.06
C GLY A 23 4.31 -35.34 -19.28
N GLU A 24 3.09 -35.84 -19.48
CA GLU A 24 2.82 -37.26 -19.67
C GLU A 24 3.47 -37.80 -20.96
N PRO A 25 3.88 -39.08 -20.99
CA PRO A 25 4.41 -39.70 -22.19
C PRO A 25 3.37 -39.67 -23.32
N GLY A 26 3.84 -39.41 -24.55
CA GLY A 26 3.00 -39.46 -25.74
C GLY A 26 2.70 -40.89 -26.18
N ASP A 27 1.55 -41.08 -26.82
CA ASP A 27 1.17 -42.38 -27.37
C ASP A 27 2.06 -42.81 -28.55
N PHE A 28 2.17 -44.13 -28.77
CA PHE A 28 2.87 -44.74 -29.92
C PHE A 28 4.32 -44.26 -30.14
N GLY A 29 5.05 -43.94 -29.06
CA GLY A 29 6.42 -43.43 -29.14
C GLY A 29 6.52 -41.92 -29.41
N GLY A 30 5.40 -41.20 -29.26
CA GLY A 30 5.38 -39.74 -29.31
C GLY A 30 6.17 -39.09 -28.16
N PRO A 31 6.62 -37.83 -28.33
CA PRO A 31 7.33 -37.10 -27.29
C PRO A 31 6.43 -36.87 -26.07
N HIS A 32 7.05 -36.67 -24.92
CA HIS A 32 6.33 -36.22 -23.72
C HIS A 32 5.64 -34.87 -23.95
N GLY A 33 4.47 -34.70 -23.31
CA GLY A 33 3.79 -33.42 -23.23
C GLY A 33 4.52 -32.39 -22.37
N ASP A 34 3.89 -31.24 -22.16
CA ASP A 34 4.44 -30.16 -21.33
C ASP A 34 3.73 -30.12 -19.96
N LEU A 35 4.49 -29.85 -18.91
CA LEU A 35 3.93 -29.57 -17.57
C LEU A 35 3.74 -28.06 -17.40
N TYR A 36 2.52 -27.64 -17.04
CA TYR A 36 2.22 -26.26 -16.70
C TYR A 36 2.13 -26.10 -15.19
N VAL A 37 2.94 -25.19 -14.64
CA VAL A 37 2.90 -24.79 -13.23
C VAL A 37 2.17 -23.46 -13.14
N VAL A 38 1.07 -23.41 -12.39
CA VAL A 38 0.34 -22.17 -12.10
C VAL A 38 0.76 -21.66 -10.73
N ILE A 39 1.19 -20.41 -10.68
CA ILE A 39 1.68 -19.77 -9.44
C ILE A 39 0.50 -19.09 -8.76
N TYR A 40 0.30 -19.39 -7.47
CA TYR A 40 -0.62 -18.67 -6.62
C TYR A 40 0.18 -17.92 -5.56
N VAL A 41 -0.08 -16.62 -5.42
CA VAL A 41 0.55 -15.77 -4.40
C VAL A 41 -0.44 -15.60 -3.27
N GLU A 42 -0.01 -15.92 -2.05
CA GLU A 42 -0.82 -15.72 -0.85
C GLU A 42 -0.96 -14.24 -0.49
N ASP A 43 -2.10 -13.87 0.08
CA ASP A 43 -2.32 -12.51 0.55
C ASP A 43 -1.42 -12.21 1.77
N ASP A 44 -0.80 -11.03 1.76
CA ASP A 44 0.02 -10.55 2.86
C ASP A 44 -0.78 -9.58 3.76
N LYS A 45 -0.47 -9.57 5.06
CA LYS A 45 -1.18 -8.74 6.05
C LYS A 45 -0.79 -7.27 6.01
N ILE A 46 0.39 -6.96 5.47
CA ILE A 46 0.98 -5.62 5.47
C ILE A 46 0.94 -5.08 4.04
N PHE A 47 1.37 -5.89 3.07
CA PHE A 47 1.57 -5.47 1.69
C PHE A 47 0.41 -5.90 0.80
N THR A 48 -0.23 -4.93 0.17
CA THR A 48 -1.15 -5.18 -0.95
C THR A 48 -0.43 -4.95 -2.27
N ARG A 49 -0.33 -5.97 -3.11
CA ARG A 49 0.27 -5.84 -4.45
C ARG A 49 -0.70 -5.14 -5.41
N ARG A 50 -0.23 -4.13 -6.14
CA ARG A 50 -0.92 -3.50 -7.28
C ARG A 50 -0.01 -3.49 -8.50
N GLY A 51 -0.09 -4.52 -9.33
CA GLY A 51 0.86 -4.71 -10.42
C GLY A 51 2.26 -4.99 -9.89
N GLN A 52 3.22 -4.10 -10.15
CA GLN A 52 4.57 -4.19 -9.57
C GLN A 52 4.78 -3.25 -8.38
N ASP A 53 3.79 -2.41 -8.06
CA ASP A 53 3.84 -1.57 -6.88
C ASP A 53 3.31 -2.33 -5.67
N LEU A 54 3.82 -1.96 -4.50
CA LEU A 54 3.32 -2.42 -3.21
C LEU A 54 2.60 -1.27 -2.52
N VAL A 55 1.51 -1.59 -1.84
CA VAL A 55 0.74 -0.62 -1.05
C VAL A 55 0.75 -1.06 0.41
N ILE A 56 1.04 -0.11 1.30
CA ILE A 56 0.88 -0.29 2.74
C ILE A 56 0.04 0.86 3.30
N VAL A 57 -0.59 0.64 4.44
CA VAL A 57 -1.28 1.68 5.20
C VAL A 57 -0.43 2.05 6.41
N ALA A 58 -0.03 3.31 6.51
CA ALA A 58 0.69 3.85 7.67
C ALA A 58 -0.26 4.67 8.54
N GLU A 59 -0.51 4.19 9.75
CA GLU A 59 -1.30 4.94 10.73
C GLU A 59 -0.43 6.00 11.42
N ILE A 60 -0.90 7.26 11.40
CA ILE A 60 -0.27 8.37 12.10
C ILE A 60 -1.27 9.09 12.99
N SER A 61 -0.79 9.72 14.05
CA SER A 61 -1.62 10.57 14.91
C SER A 61 -1.98 11.89 14.22
N ILE A 62 -3.07 12.51 14.66
CA ILE A 62 -3.47 13.85 14.21
C ILE A 62 -2.36 14.90 14.40
N VAL A 63 -1.58 14.79 15.48
CA VAL A 63 -0.46 15.71 15.76
C VAL A 63 0.65 15.54 14.73
N GLN A 64 1.02 14.31 14.40
CA GLN A 64 2.01 14.01 13.35
C GLN A 64 1.53 14.48 11.97
N ALA A 65 0.23 14.33 11.69
CA ALA A 65 -0.36 14.82 10.44
C ALA A 65 -0.28 16.36 10.31
N ILE A 66 -0.59 17.08 11.40
CA ILE A 66 -0.56 18.56 11.44
C ILE A 66 0.88 19.07 11.39
N LEU A 67 1.74 18.59 12.29
CA LEU A 67 3.08 19.12 12.53
C LEU A 67 4.18 18.47 11.69
N GLY A 68 3.83 17.45 10.91
CA GLY A 68 4.80 16.61 10.22
C GLY A 68 5.48 15.64 11.19
N ALA A 69 6.08 14.60 10.62
CA ALA A 69 6.75 13.57 11.39
C ALA A 69 7.79 12.84 10.55
N LYS A 70 8.64 12.07 11.21
CA LYS A 70 9.48 11.06 10.58
C LYS A 70 9.04 9.72 11.15
N ILE A 71 8.63 8.80 10.28
CA ILE A 71 8.18 7.46 10.65
C ILE A 71 9.09 6.41 9.99
N GLU A 72 9.08 5.19 10.50
CA GLU A 72 9.67 4.04 9.82
C GLU A 72 8.56 3.25 9.14
N VAL A 73 8.79 2.83 7.90
CA VAL A 73 7.85 2.02 7.14
C VAL A 73 8.50 0.70 6.75
N PRO A 74 7.79 -0.43 6.86
CA PRO A 74 8.30 -1.73 6.44
C PRO A 74 8.43 -1.77 4.92
N THR A 75 9.43 -2.51 4.45
CA THR A 75 9.64 -2.83 3.04
C THR A 75 9.80 -4.35 2.90
N LEU A 76 9.99 -4.87 1.68
CA LEU A 76 10.32 -6.29 1.51
C LEU A 76 11.74 -6.66 2.00
N ASP A 77 12.60 -5.66 2.12
CA ASP A 77 13.98 -5.80 2.60
C ASP A 77 14.06 -5.20 4.02
N GLU A 78 14.79 -4.10 4.19
CA GLU A 78 14.93 -3.40 5.48
C GLU A 78 13.91 -2.25 5.61
N PRO A 79 13.46 -1.92 6.83
CA PRO A 79 12.64 -0.73 7.06
C PRO A 79 13.34 0.55 6.60
N VAL A 80 12.57 1.49 6.07
CA VAL A 80 13.10 2.79 5.63
C VAL A 80 12.38 3.92 6.34
N SER A 81 13.10 5.02 6.53
CA SER A 81 12.50 6.20 7.13
C SER A 81 11.77 7.06 6.10
N LEU A 82 10.53 7.41 6.41
CA LEU A 82 9.66 8.25 5.59
C LEU A 82 9.33 9.55 6.32
N GLU A 83 9.55 10.67 5.64
CA GLU A 83 9.11 11.98 6.12
C GLU A 83 7.65 12.24 5.74
N ILE A 84 6.85 12.55 6.76
CA ILE A 84 5.47 12.99 6.64
C ILE A 84 5.44 14.51 6.60
N PRO A 85 5.03 15.13 5.48
CA PRO A 85 4.92 16.58 5.38
C PRO A 85 3.87 17.13 6.35
N LYS A 86 4.09 18.37 6.80
CA LYS A 86 3.11 19.15 7.58
C LYS A 86 1.78 19.26 6.83
N GLY A 87 0.67 19.19 7.55
CA GLY A 87 -0.68 19.26 6.99
C GLY A 87 -1.06 18.07 6.11
N THR A 88 -0.42 16.91 6.30
CA THR A 88 -0.77 15.68 5.56
C THR A 88 -2.19 15.24 5.91
N GLN A 89 -3.00 14.97 4.89
CA GLN A 89 -4.38 14.52 5.04
C GLN A 89 -4.46 12.99 5.02
N SER A 90 -5.49 12.44 5.66
CA SER A 90 -5.81 11.01 5.56
C SER A 90 -6.11 10.62 4.11
N GLY A 91 -5.71 9.43 3.68
CA GLY A 91 -5.79 8.93 2.31
C GLY A 91 -4.70 9.47 1.38
N LYS A 92 -3.81 10.36 1.85
CA LYS A 92 -2.68 10.82 1.04
C LYS A 92 -1.71 9.66 0.78
N ILE A 93 -1.33 9.48 -0.48
CA ILE A 93 -0.35 8.46 -0.88
C ILE A 93 1.03 9.12 -1.00
N LEU A 94 2.00 8.61 -0.25
CA LEU A 94 3.41 8.96 -0.35
C LEU A 94 4.16 7.84 -1.07
N ARG A 95 5.01 8.20 -2.02
CA ARG A 95 5.69 7.23 -2.90
C ARG A 95 7.17 7.13 -2.57
N ILE A 96 7.64 5.92 -2.37
CA ILE A 96 9.06 5.61 -2.22
C ILE A 96 9.51 4.80 -3.44
N LYS A 97 10.38 5.41 -4.25
CA LYS A 97 10.75 4.86 -5.56
C LYS A 97 11.60 3.60 -5.43
N GLY A 98 11.32 2.60 -6.27
CA GLY A 98 12.14 1.39 -6.43
C GLY A 98 12.04 0.36 -5.31
N LEU A 99 11.11 0.54 -4.36
CA LEU A 99 10.86 -0.38 -3.25
C LEU A 99 9.63 -1.29 -3.49
N GLY A 100 9.17 -1.39 -4.73
CA GLY A 100 8.18 -2.38 -5.16
C GLY A 100 8.81 -3.66 -5.69
N LEU A 101 8.03 -4.44 -6.43
CA LEU A 101 8.42 -5.72 -7.01
C LEU A 101 9.20 -5.55 -8.32
N PRO A 102 10.10 -6.49 -8.66
CA PRO A 102 10.83 -6.46 -9.92
C PRO A 102 9.90 -6.73 -11.12
N HIS A 103 10.18 -6.10 -12.24
CA HIS A 103 9.53 -6.40 -13.50
C HIS A 103 10.12 -7.67 -14.11
N LEU A 104 9.27 -8.53 -14.67
CA LEU A 104 9.71 -9.76 -15.33
C LEU A 104 10.69 -9.45 -16.46
N GLY A 105 11.90 -10.03 -16.39
CA GLY A 105 12.93 -9.89 -17.42
C GLY A 105 13.60 -8.50 -17.47
N SER A 106 13.38 -7.64 -16.48
CA SER A 106 13.96 -6.30 -16.41
C SER A 106 14.66 -6.06 -15.07
N THR A 107 15.58 -5.10 -15.04
CA THR A 107 16.21 -4.62 -13.79
C THR A 107 15.34 -3.59 -13.07
N GLN A 108 14.26 -3.12 -13.69
CA GLN A 108 13.35 -2.14 -13.11
C GLN A 108 12.49 -2.76 -12.02
N LYS A 109 12.22 -1.99 -10.96
CA LYS A 109 11.29 -2.32 -9.88
C LYS A 109 10.13 -1.32 -9.91
N GLY A 110 8.98 -1.75 -9.41
CA GLY A 110 7.90 -0.83 -9.01
C GLY A 110 8.27 -0.03 -7.77
N ASP A 111 7.28 0.68 -7.25
CA ASP A 111 7.41 1.58 -6.10
C ASP A 111 6.65 1.05 -4.87
N LEU A 112 7.02 1.56 -3.69
CA LEU A 112 6.24 1.40 -2.47
C LEU A 112 5.33 2.63 -2.28
N LEU A 113 4.04 2.40 -2.21
CA LEU A 113 2.99 3.39 -2.02
C LEU A 113 2.49 3.30 -0.57
N VAL A 114 2.75 4.35 0.20
CA VAL A 114 2.35 4.45 1.60
C VAL A 114 1.11 5.32 1.69
N GLU A 115 -0.04 4.69 1.89
CA GLU A 115 -1.29 5.39 2.16
C GLU A 115 -1.34 5.81 3.64
N VAL A 116 -1.47 7.10 3.89
CA VAL A 116 -1.50 7.64 5.24
C VAL A 116 -2.92 7.55 5.80
N SER A 117 -3.09 6.87 6.93
CA SER A 117 -4.34 6.84 7.70
C SER A 117 -4.18 7.68 8.97
N VAL A 118 -4.90 8.79 9.07
CA VAL A 118 -4.84 9.63 10.27
C VAL A 118 -5.79 9.09 11.33
N ARG A 119 -5.24 8.61 12.45
CA ARG A 119 -6.01 8.09 13.57
C ARG A 119 -6.44 9.22 14.50
N ILE A 120 -7.76 9.40 14.62
CA ILE A 120 -8.37 10.34 15.56
C ILE A 120 -8.60 9.60 16.89
N PRO A 121 -8.10 10.14 18.03
CA PRO A 121 -8.31 9.51 19.33
C PRO A 121 -9.80 9.53 19.71
N THR A 122 -10.32 8.42 20.22
CA THR A 122 -11.72 8.29 20.67
C THR A 122 -11.94 8.80 22.09
N ASN A 123 -10.89 8.79 22.91
CA ASN A 123 -10.92 9.27 24.29
C ASN A 123 -9.83 10.32 24.49
N VAL A 124 -10.20 11.46 25.07
CA VAL A 124 -9.27 12.54 25.42
C VAL A 124 -9.45 12.93 26.89
N THR A 125 -8.35 13.27 27.55
CA THR A 125 -8.37 13.78 28.92
C THR A 125 -8.88 15.22 28.96
N LYS A 126 -9.33 15.71 30.12
CA LYS A 126 -9.78 17.10 30.30
C LYS A 126 -8.75 18.12 29.79
N LYS A 127 -7.47 17.89 30.09
CA LYS A 127 -6.37 18.76 29.65
C LYS A 127 -6.18 18.74 28.12
N GLN A 128 -6.31 17.58 27.49
CA GLN A 128 -6.24 17.48 26.03
C GLN A 128 -7.43 18.18 25.37
N GLU A 129 -8.63 18.04 25.91
CA GLU A 129 -9.82 18.72 25.42
C GLU A 129 -9.67 20.25 25.53
N GLU A 130 -9.18 20.76 26.66
CA GLU A 130 -8.92 22.19 26.86
C GLU A 130 -7.96 22.74 25.80
N LEU A 131 -6.83 22.07 25.56
CA LEU A 131 -5.85 22.46 24.54
C LEU A 131 -6.43 22.42 23.12
N LEU A 132 -7.27 21.43 22.81
CA LEU A 132 -7.92 21.33 21.50
C LEU A 132 -8.94 22.46 21.29
N ARG A 133 -9.66 22.88 22.34
CA ARG A 133 -10.57 24.04 22.30
C ARG A 133 -9.81 25.36 22.16
N GLU A 134 -8.64 25.49 22.77
CA GLU A 134 -7.77 26.65 22.55
C GLU A 134 -7.25 26.68 21.12
N PHE A 135 -6.79 25.55 20.59
CA PHE A 135 -6.39 25.42 19.19
C PHE A 135 -7.52 25.80 18.23
N GLU A 136 -8.74 25.32 18.47
CA GLU A 136 -9.92 25.65 17.65
C GLU A 136 -10.21 27.17 17.60
N LYS A 137 -10.00 27.90 18.71
CA LYS A 137 -10.18 29.36 18.74
C LYS A 137 -9.17 30.11 17.86
N LEU A 138 -7.99 29.52 17.65
CA LEU A 138 -6.92 30.10 16.84
C LEU A 138 -7.08 29.77 15.34
N GLU A 139 -7.96 28.83 14.97
CA GLU A 139 -8.19 28.50 13.56
C GLU A 139 -9.05 29.57 12.86
N ASP A 140 -8.45 30.31 11.92
CA ASP A 140 -9.13 31.29 11.06
C ASP A 140 -10.16 30.64 10.11
N ASN A 141 -9.97 29.37 9.73
CA ASN A 141 -10.75 28.68 8.69
C ASN A 141 -11.56 27.51 9.26
N ARG A 142 -12.60 27.82 10.05
CA ARG A 142 -13.46 26.81 10.67
C ARG A 142 -14.18 25.94 9.61
N PRO A 143 -13.93 24.62 9.54
CA PRO A 143 -14.57 23.72 8.58
C PRO A 143 -16.10 23.75 8.67
N LEU A 144 -16.64 23.95 9.87
CA LEU A 144 -18.07 24.05 10.14
C LEU A 144 -18.77 25.15 9.35
N ASN A 145 -18.08 26.26 9.03
CA ASN A 145 -18.66 27.32 8.21
C ASN A 145 -18.85 26.82 6.77
N LYS A 146 -17.83 26.16 6.19
CA LYS A 146 -17.91 25.59 4.84
C LYS A 146 -18.98 24.50 4.72
N VAL A 147 -19.12 23.67 5.75
CA VAL A 147 -20.16 22.63 5.80
C VAL A 147 -21.56 23.26 5.89
N LYS A 148 -21.75 24.27 6.76
CA LYS A 148 -23.02 25.00 6.85
C LYS A 148 -23.38 25.70 5.54
N ASP A 149 -22.43 26.33 4.87
CA ASP A 149 -22.64 27.01 3.59
C ASP A 149 -22.97 26.01 2.47
N PHE A 150 -22.29 24.86 2.45
CA PHE A 150 -22.62 23.76 1.54
C PHE A 150 -24.06 23.25 1.75
N PHE A 151 -24.47 23.02 3.00
CA PHE A 151 -25.82 22.57 3.30
C PHE A 151 -26.88 23.63 3.01
N LYS A 152 -26.64 24.92 3.29
CA LYS A 152 -27.54 26.01 2.89
C LYS A 152 -27.74 26.05 1.37
N LYS A 153 -26.64 25.98 0.61
CA LYS A 153 -26.67 25.94 -0.86
C LYS A 153 -27.42 24.72 -1.40
N ALA A 154 -27.31 23.57 -0.74
CA ALA A 154 -28.04 22.35 -1.12
C ALA A 154 -29.53 22.39 -0.73
N MET A 155 -29.90 23.13 0.33
CA MET A 155 -31.27 23.26 0.82
C MET A 155 -32.04 24.45 0.20
N GLY A 156 -31.37 25.33 -0.55
CA GLY A 156 -32.04 26.36 -1.37
C GLY A 156 -32.34 27.68 -0.69
N ASP A 157 -31.67 27.97 0.44
CA ASP A 157 -31.70 29.28 1.13
C ASP A 157 -30.60 30.24 0.62
#